data_AF-A0A847EFS0-F1
#
_entry.id   AF-A0A847EFS0-F1
#
_cell.length_a   1.000
_cell.length_b   1.000
_cell.length_c   1.000
_cell.angle_alpha   90.00
_cell.angle_beta   90.00
_cell.angle_gamma   90.00
#
_symmetry.space_group_name_H-M   'P 1'
#
loop_
_entity.id
_entity.type
_entity.pdbx_description
1 polymer ?
#
loop_
_entity_poly.entity_id
_entity_poly.type
_entity_poly.pdbx_seq_one_letter_code
_entity_poly.pdbx_strand_id
1 'polypeptide(L)'
;MAEKKGYKVTQIEGRITWQVEELWEGGKVRGPYGSKDAAINAEKKAAETEGFADDLVLTEAVEKKVDPAQAFKKNPDGSWECVLACAIEIENKEIAFTPGHSYSPGIPFGGIDVAAWLEEHAAS
;
A
#
# COMPACT_ATOMS: atom_id res chain seq x y z
N MET A 1 -6.25 1.78 -36.13
CA MET A 1 -6.17 2.56 -34.88
C MET A 1 -5.40 1.69 -33.92
N ALA A 2 -4.29 2.17 -33.35
CA ALA A 2 -3.55 1.36 -32.38
C ALA A 2 -4.44 1.16 -31.14
N GLU A 3 -4.55 -0.08 -30.68
CA GLU A 3 -5.37 -0.42 -29.52
C GLU A 3 -4.58 -0.04 -28.27
N LYS A 4 -5.05 0.99 -27.56
CA LYS A 4 -4.39 1.46 -26.33
C LYS A 4 -4.53 0.39 -25.25
N LYS A 5 -3.41 -0.01 -24.65
CA LYS A 5 -3.38 -0.99 -23.57
C LYS A 5 -3.41 -0.28 -22.22
N GLY A 6 -4.58 -0.28 -21.59
CA GLY A 6 -4.77 0.32 -20.28
C GLY A 6 -4.29 -0.59 -19.16
N TYR A 7 -3.57 -0.05 -18.18
CA TYR A 7 -3.23 -0.76 -16.94
C TYR A 7 -3.58 0.09 -15.72
N LYS A 8 -3.90 -0.54 -14.60
CA LYS A 8 -4.05 0.13 -13.30
C LYS A 8 -2.99 -0.33 -12.33
N VAL A 9 -2.61 0.55 -11.43
CA VAL A 9 -1.65 0.29 -10.37
C VAL A 9 -2.36 0.47 -9.04
N THR A 10 -2.46 -0.56 -8.24
CA THR A 10 -3.20 -0.51 -6.97
C THR A 10 -2.30 -0.92 -5.83
N GLN A 11 -2.31 -0.17 -4.74
CA GLN A 11 -1.69 -0.63 -3.50
C GLN A 11 -2.48 -1.85 -2.99
N ILE A 12 -1.75 -2.90 -2.62
CA ILE A 12 -2.35 -4.12 -2.11
C ILE A 12 -2.92 -3.80 -0.73
N GLU A 13 -4.19 -4.13 -0.52
CA GLU A 13 -4.86 -3.89 0.76
C GLU A 13 -4.08 -4.54 1.90
N GLY A 14 -3.84 -3.77 2.96
CA GLY A 14 -3.08 -4.29 4.08
C GLY A 14 -1.62 -4.60 3.74
N ARG A 15 -1.04 -3.89 2.76
CA ARG A 15 0.41 -3.88 2.49
C ARG A 15 0.87 -2.52 1.99
N ILE A 16 2.14 -2.22 2.23
CA ILE A 16 2.84 -1.10 1.59
C ILE A 16 3.22 -1.39 0.13
N THR A 17 3.00 -2.62 -0.32
CA THR A 17 3.36 -3.09 -1.65
C THR A 17 2.27 -2.84 -2.68
N TRP A 18 2.68 -2.69 -3.92
CA TRP A 18 1.85 -2.34 -5.05
C TRP A 18 1.70 -3.50 -6.02
N GLN A 19 0.62 -3.52 -6.78
CA GLN A 19 0.40 -4.45 -7.88
C GLN A 19 -0.04 -3.69 -9.13
N VAL A 20 0.17 -4.32 -10.28
CA VAL A 20 -0.31 -3.87 -11.58
C VAL A 20 -1.41 -4.81 -12.03
N GLU A 21 -2.50 -4.29 -12.56
CA GLU A 21 -3.52 -5.07 -13.26
C GLU A 21 -3.70 -4.53 -14.68
N GLU A 22 -3.49 -5.40 -15.64
CA GLU A 22 -3.69 -5.15 -17.05
C GLU A 22 -5.19 -5.18 -17.38
N LEU A 23 -5.72 -4.13 -18.04
CA LEU A 23 -7.16 -3.94 -18.26
C LEU A 23 -7.63 -4.39 -19.65
N TRP A 24 -6.84 -5.19 -20.36
CA TRP A 24 -7.18 -5.75 -21.67
C TRP A 24 -7.57 -7.23 -21.57
N GLU A 25 -8.10 -7.79 -22.67
CA GLU A 25 -8.50 -9.20 -22.72
C GLU A 25 -7.30 -10.13 -22.50
N GLY A 26 -7.39 -11.01 -21.51
CA GLY A 26 -6.28 -11.86 -21.08
C GLY A 26 -5.22 -11.17 -20.21
N GLY A 27 -5.51 -9.95 -19.74
CA GLY A 27 -4.65 -9.19 -18.83
C GLY A 27 -4.31 -9.95 -17.54
N LYS A 28 -3.11 -9.73 -17.04
CA LYS A 28 -2.56 -10.36 -15.83
C LYS A 28 -2.45 -9.35 -14.69
N VAL A 29 -2.46 -9.88 -13.47
CA VAL A 29 -2.06 -9.13 -12.28
C VAL A 29 -0.60 -9.46 -11.96
N ARG A 30 0.24 -8.43 -11.80
CA ARG A 30 1.67 -8.55 -11.50
C ARG A 30 2.01 -7.86 -10.18
N GLY A 31 2.93 -8.42 -9.40
CA GLY A 31 3.35 -7.92 -8.09
C GLY A 31 3.70 -9.04 -7.12
N PRO A 32 3.97 -8.74 -5.83
CA PRO A 32 3.99 -7.40 -5.21
C PRO A 32 5.26 -6.60 -5.54
N TYR A 33 5.12 -5.29 -5.71
CA TYR A 33 6.20 -4.33 -5.90
C TYR A 33 6.39 -3.47 -4.66
N GLY A 34 7.63 -3.09 -4.34
CA GLY A 34 7.92 -2.31 -3.12
C GLY A 34 7.41 -0.86 -3.16
N SER A 35 7.09 -0.33 -4.34
CA SER A 35 6.61 1.05 -4.51
C SER A 35 5.77 1.18 -5.78
N LYS A 36 5.00 2.27 -5.87
CA LYS A 36 4.21 2.63 -7.06
C LYS A 36 5.08 2.76 -8.30
N ASP A 37 6.21 3.45 -8.21
CA ASP A 37 7.17 3.59 -9.30
C ASP A 37 7.75 2.26 -9.75
N ALA A 38 8.04 1.35 -8.81
CA ALA A 38 8.52 0.01 -9.16
C ALA A 38 7.46 -0.77 -9.94
N ALA A 39 6.19 -0.67 -9.57
CA ALA A 39 5.07 -1.29 -10.29
C ALA A 39 4.93 -0.70 -11.71
N ILE A 40 4.94 0.63 -11.83
CA ILE A 40 4.84 1.32 -13.13
C ILE A 40 6.02 0.97 -14.05
N ASN A 41 7.24 0.99 -13.53
CA ASN A 41 8.44 0.71 -14.32
C ASN A 41 8.54 -0.77 -14.72
N ALA A 42 7.93 -1.67 -13.96
CA ALA A 42 7.84 -3.08 -14.32
C ALA A 42 6.79 -3.36 -15.40
N GLU A 43 5.76 -2.51 -15.53
CA GLU A 43 4.71 -2.61 -16.55
C GLU A 43 5.08 -1.95 -17.89
N LYS A 44 5.73 -0.77 -17.85
CA LYS A 44 6.76 -0.41 -18.85
C LYS A 44 7.81 -1.53 -18.83
N LYS A 45 8.88 -1.65 -19.62
CA LYS A 45 9.71 -2.88 -19.65
C LYS A 45 8.99 -4.17 -20.08
N ALA A 46 7.94 -4.62 -19.39
CA ALA A 46 7.05 -5.67 -19.88
C ALA A 46 6.42 -5.28 -21.22
N ALA A 47 5.76 -4.13 -21.27
CA ALA A 47 5.21 -3.59 -22.51
C ALA A 47 6.29 -3.35 -23.58
N GLU A 48 7.52 -2.98 -23.20
CA GLU A 48 8.65 -2.85 -24.13
C GLU A 48 9.05 -4.20 -24.72
N THR A 49 9.12 -5.24 -23.88
CA THR A 49 9.44 -6.62 -24.29
C THR A 49 8.38 -7.18 -25.22
N GLU A 50 7.12 -6.82 -24.99
CA GLU A 50 5.96 -7.25 -25.78
C GLU A 50 5.67 -6.33 -26.98
N GLY A 51 6.42 -5.22 -27.14
CA GLY A 51 6.37 -4.35 -28.31
C GLY A 51 5.19 -3.37 -28.36
N PHE A 52 4.58 -3.02 -27.22
CA PHE A 52 3.44 -2.10 -27.15
C PHE A 52 3.65 -0.94 -26.15
N ALA A 53 4.88 -0.66 -25.73
CA ALA A 53 5.18 0.39 -24.75
C ALA A 53 4.61 1.78 -25.11
N ASP A 54 4.64 2.15 -26.39
CA ASP A 54 4.11 3.42 -26.89
C ASP A 54 2.56 3.51 -26.81
N ASP A 55 1.89 2.37 -26.72
CA ASP A 55 0.43 2.24 -26.60
C ASP A 55 -0.03 1.98 -25.16
N LEU A 56 0.90 1.87 -24.21
CA LEU A 56 0.62 1.62 -22.80
C LEU A 56 0.12 2.89 -22.09
N VAL A 57 -1.05 2.79 -21.44
CA VAL A 57 -1.69 3.92 -20.75
C VAL A 57 -1.99 3.56 -19.30
N LEU A 58 -1.38 4.30 -18.37
CA LEU A 58 -1.77 4.24 -16.97
C LEU A 58 -3.18 4.81 -16.85
N THR A 59 -4.13 3.93 -16.52
CA THR A 59 -5.55 4.28 -16.41
C THR A 59 -5.86 4.80 -15.01
N GLU A 60 -5.30 4.15 -13.98
CA GLU A 60 -5.55 4.52 -12.59
C GLU A 60 -4.36 4.13 -11.70
N ALA A 61 -4.10 4.95 -10.68
CA ALA A 61 -3.18 4.61 -9.61
C ALA A 61 -3.87 4.80 -8.25
N VAL A 62 -4.33 3.70 -7.65
CA VAL A 62 -5.11 3.72 -6.40
C VAL A 62 -4.23 3.41 -5.21
N GLU A 63 -4.17 4.36 -4.28
CA GLU A 63 -3.66 4.15 -2.94
C GLU A 63 -4.81 3.59 -2.08
N LYS A 64 -4.63 2.39 -1.53
CA LYS A 64 -5.57 1.84 -0.55
C LYS A 64 -5.12 2.29 0.82
N LYS A 65 -5.64 3.45 1.27
CA LYS A 65 -5.56 3.84 2.67
C LYS A 65 -6.21 2.74 3.51
N VAL A 66 -5.41 2.10 4.34
CA VAL A 66 -5.89 1.10 5.30
C VAL A 66 -6.42 1.84 6.51
N ASP A 67 -7.60 1.44 6.98
CA ASP A 67 -8.13 1.98 8.23
C ASP A 67 -7.29 1.47 9.41
N PRO A 68 -6.77 2.36 10.28
CA PRO A 68 -5.96 1.95 11.42
C PRO A 68 -6.67 0.95 12.34
N ALA A 69 -8.00 1.03 12.50
CA ALA A 69 -8.77 0.10 13.32
C ALA A 69 -8.83 -1.31 12.72
N GLN A 70 -8.60 -1.46 11.41
CA GLN A 70 -8.48 -2.76 10.76
C GLN A 70 -7.06 -3.33 10.84
N ALA A 71 -6.05 -2.45 10.83
CA ALA A 71 -4.65 -2.87 10.81
C ALA A 71 -4.04 -3.11 12.19
N PHE A 72 -4.64 -2.55 13.24
CA PHE A 72 -4.18 -2.67 14.60
C PHE A 72 -5.23 -3.27 15.52
N LYS A 73 -4.75 -4.07 16.46
CA LYS A 73 -5.56 -4.66 17.51
C LYS A 73 -5.10 -4.12 18.86
N LYS A 74 -6.03 -3.56 19.61
CA LYS A 74 -5.78 -3.15 21.00
C LYS A 74 -5.70 -4.39 21.90
N ASN A 75 -4.64 -4.47 22.68
CA ASN A 75 -4.40 -5.50 23.66
C ASN A 75 -4.96 -5.10 25.05
N PRO A 76 -5.24 -6.07 25.94
CA PRO A 76 -5.78 -5.80 27.28
C PRO A 76 -4.87 -4.96 28.18
N ASP A 77 -3.56 -4.94 27.92
CA ASP A 77 -2.57 -4.12 28.64
C ASP A 77 -2.53 -2.66 28.14
N GLY A 78 -3.35 -2.31 27.14
CA GLY A 78 -3.39 -0.98 26.54
C GLY A 78 -2.39 -0.78 25.39
N SER A 79 -1.58 -1.79 25.05
CA SER A 79 -0.73 -1.75 23.86
C SER A 79 -1.54 -1.99 22.58
N TRP A 80 -1.03 -1.54 21.45
CA TRP A 80 -1.60 -1.80 20.12
C TRP A 80 -0.67 -2.68 19.32
N GLU A 81 -1.15 -3.85 18.90
CA GLU A 81 -0.42 -4.76 18.03
C GLU A 81 -0.81 -4.54 16.57
N CYS A 82 0.19 -4.32 15.71
CA CYS A 82 -0.03 -4.34 14.27
C CYS A 82 -0.31 -5.78 13.82
N VAL A 83 -1.51 -6.03 13.30
CA VAL A 83 -1.94 -7.35 12.80
C VAL A 83 -1.91 -7.42 11.27
N LEU A 84 -1.86 -6.27 10.60
CA LEU A 84 -1.84 -6.15 9.15
C LEU A 84 -0.80 -5.10 8.71
N ALA A 85 0.00 -5.42 7.70
CA ALA A 85 1.00 -4.49 7.21
C ALA A 85 0.29 -3.25 6.67
N CYS A 86 0.76 -2.05 6.98
CA CYS A 86 0.12 -0.85 6.44
C CYS A 86 1.12 0.29 6.41
N ALA A 87 0.84 1.27 5.55
CA ALA A 87 1.46 2.59 5.65
C ALA A 87 0.37 3.54 6.10
N ILE A 88 0.62 4.28 7.17
CA ILE A 88 -0.30 5.28 7.69
C ILE A 88 0.45 6.60 7.79
N GLU A 89 -0.21 7.67 7.38
CA GLU A 89 0.31 9.02 7.56
C GLU A 89 0.00 9.49 8.99
N ILE A 90 1.04 9.66 9.80
CA ILE A 90 0.96 10.17 11.17
C ILE A 90 1.81 11.43 11.23
N GLU A 91 1.20 12.56 11.62
CA GLU A 91 1.87 13.87 11.69
C GLU A 91 2.64 14.28 10.40
N ASN A 92 2.03 14.08 9.23
CA ASN A 92 2.64 14.27 7.89
C ASN A 92 3.86 13.37 7.60
N LYS A 93 4.04 12.28 8.35
CA LYS A 93 5.04 11.26 8.06
C LYS A 93 4.33 9.97 7.72
N GLU A 94 4.65 9.41 6.57
CA GLU A 94 4.24 8.04 6.24
C GLU A 94 5.07 7.06 7.07
N ILE A 95 4.42 6.31 7.94
CA ILE A 95 5.05 5.25 8.72
C ILE A 95 4.56 3.91 8.21
N ALA A 96 5.50 3.08 7.80
CA ALA A 96 5.26 1.69 7.46
C ALA A 96 5.26 0.82 8.72
N PHE A 97 4.16 0.11 8.93
CA PHE A 97 3.96 -0.82 10.02
C PHE A 97 4.00 -2.24 9.49
N THR A 98 4.69 -3.10 10.25
CA THR A 98 4.81 -4.52 9.96
C THR A 98 4.05 -5.34 11.01
N PRO A 99 3.36 -6.41 10.59
CA PRO A 99 2.64 -7.29 11.51
C PRO A 99 3.55 -7.88 12.58
N GLY A 100 3.02 -8.05 13.78
CA GLY A 100 3.70 -8.64 14.93
C GLY A 100 4.52 -7.66 15.77
N HIS A 101 4.50 -6.37 15.43
CA HIS A 101 5.06 -5.32 16.28
C HIS A 101 3.97 -4.73 17.19
N SER A 102 4.28 -4.60 18.48
CA SER A 102 3.39 -3.96 19.47
C SER A 102 3.91 -2.59 19.86
N TYR A 103 3.01 -1.63 19.99
CA TYR A 103 3.26 -0.25 20.36
C TYR A 103 2.57 0.05 21.68
N SER A 104 3.34 0.44 22.69
CA SER A 104 2.81 0.77 24.01
C SER A 104 2.67 2.29 24.17
N PRO A 105 1.64 2.76 24.90
CA PRO A 105 1.46 4.19 25.18
C PRO A 105 2.67 4.77 25.91
N GLY A 106 3.09 5.97 25.51
CA GLY A 106 4.25 6.67 26.03
C GLY A 106 5.59 6.24 25.44
N ILE A 107 5.62 5.25 24.53
CA ILE A 107 6.84 4.78 23.87
C ILE A 107 6.88 5.32 22.43
N PRO A 108 7.72 6.33 22.14
CA PRO A 108 7.78 6.90 20.81
C PRO A 108 8.47 5.96 19.82
N PHE A 109 7.83 5.73 18.68
CA PHE A 109 8.41 5.09 17.51
C PHE A 109 8.72 6.16 16.46
N GLY A 110 10.00 6.36 16.14
CA GLY A 110 10.41 7.44 15.22
C GLY A 110 10.07 8.85 15.73
N GLY A 111 9.93 9.01 17.06
CA GLY A 111 9.55 10.26 17.71
C GLY A 111 8.05 10.47 17.88
N ILE A 112 7.21 9.48 17.51
CA ILE A 112 5.76 9.57 17.51
C ILE A 112 5.18 8.52 18.46
N ASP A 113 4.27 8.91 19.35
CA ASP A 113 3.53 7.95 20.17
C ASP A 113 2.40 7.31 19.35
N VAL A 114 2.74 6.21 18.67
CA VAL A 114 1.82 5.48 17.78
C VAL A 114 0.61 4.97 18.56
N ALA A 115 0.79 4.52 19.80
CA ALA A 115 -0.30 3.98 20.60
C ALA A 115 -1.30 5.07 21.02
N ALA A 116 -0.81 6.26 21.40
CA ALA A 116 -1.68 7.40 21.68
C ALA A 116 -2.42 7.86 20.41
N TRP A 117 -1.74 7.93 19.27
CA TRP A 117 -2.36 8.30 18.00
C TRP A 117 -3.45 7.29 17.56
N LEU A 118 -3.19 5.99 17.70
CA LEU A 118 -4.17 4.94 17.43
C LEU A 118 -5.37 5.02 18.38
N GLU A 119 -5.16 5.38 19.64
CA GLU A 119 -6.27 5.60 20.57
C GLU A 119 -7.19 6.74 20.10
N GLU A 120 -6.66 7.79 19.49
CA GLU A 120 -7.47 8.92 19.00
C GLU A 120 -8.13 8.66 17.65
N HIS A 121 -7.60 7.76 16.82
CA HIS A 121 -8.01 7.61 15.41
C HIS A 121 -8.48 6.21 15.03
N ALA A 122 -8.22 5.19 15.85
CA ALA A 122 -8.62 3.80 15.63
C ALA A 122 -9.64 3.30 16.66
N ALA A 123 -9.75 3.94 17.83
CA ALA A 123 -10.79 3.63 18.81
C ALA A 123 -12.11 4.31 18.41
N SER A 124 -12.92 3.63 17.59
CA SER A 124 -14.37 3.91 17.46
C SER A 124 -15.19 2.99 18.35
#